data_AF-A0A925XJJ6-F1
#
_entry.id   AF-A0A925XJJ6-F1
#
_cell.length_a   1.000
_cell.length_b   1.000
_cell.length_c   1.000
_cell.angle_alpha   90.00
_cell.angle_beta   90.00
_cell.angle_gamma   90.00
#
_symmetry.space_group_name_H-M   'P 1'
#
loop_
_entity.id
_entity.type
_entity.pdbx_description
1 polymer ?
#
loop_
_entity_poly.entity_id
_entity_poly.type
_entity_poly.pdbx_seq_one_letter_code
_entity_poly.pdbx_strand_id
1 'polypeptide(L)'
;MTMKIEDGLLQFGVRNGTSQTWGAFGGTSEQWNSSVVSQYANLDGYSPAISATYSRVGYAANRVQKFSLKEVRYYRNNELIQRDTGERIVQETPVETDETP
;
A
#
# COMPACT_ATOMS: atom_id res chain seq x y z
N MET A 1 -3.83 4.21 -1.83
CA MET A 1 -3.88 2.92 -2.56
C MET A 1 -5.30 2.39 -2.49
N THR A 2 -5.77 1.72 -3.54
CA THR A 2 -7.04 0.99 -3.59
C THR A 2 -6.78 -0.43 -4.05
N MET A 3 -7.62 -1.35 -3.60
CA MET A 3 -7.63 -2.75 -4.03
C MET A 3 -9.09 -3.18 -4.18
N LYS A 4 -9.43 -3.84 -5.29
CA LYS A 4 -10.76 -4.44 -5.51
C LYS A 4 -10.63 -5.72 -6.31
N ILE A 5 -11.61 -6.60 -6.16
CA ILE A 5 -11.78 -7.78 -7.03
C ILE A 5 -13.08 -7.59 -7.79
N GLU A 6 -13.00 -7.66 -9.11
CA GLU A 6 -14.13 -7.53 -10.03
C GLU A 6 -13.82 -8.33 -11.29
N ASP A 7 -14.81 -9.06 -11.82
CA ASP A 7 -14.69 -9.86 -13.05
C ASP A 7 -13.48 -10.82 -13.06
N GLY A 8 -13.15 -11.42 -11.91
CA GLY A 8 -12.01 -12.34 -11.78
C GLY A 8 -10.64 -11.66 -11.79
N LEU A 9 -10.59 -10.33 -11.72
CA LEU A 9 -9.35 -9.56 -11.66
C LEU A 9 -9.17 -8.92 -10.29
N LEU A 10 -8.00 -9.15 -9.68
CA LEU A 10 -7.52 -8.31 -8.60
C LEU A 10 -6.92 -7.04 -9.21
N GLN A 11 -7.53 -5.90 -8.91
CA GLN A 11 -7.08 -4.59 -9.36
C GLN A 11 -6.54 -3.80 -8.18
N PHE A 12 -5.38 -3.18 -8.37
CA PHE A 12 -4.78 -2.27 -7.39
C PHE A 12 -4.30 -1.00 -8.08
N GLY A 13 -4.36 0.11 -7.34
CA GLY A 13 -3.94 1.38 -7.89
C GLY A 13 -3.81 2.50 -6.88
N VAL A 14 -3.35 3.65 -7.38
CA VAL A 14 -3.22 4.87 -6.57
C VAL A 14 -4.33 5.84 -6.95
N ARG A 15 -5.21 6.17 -6.00
CA ARG A 15 -6.33 7.08 -6.24
C ARG A 15 -5.99 8.57 -6.06
N ASN A 16 -5.19 8.90 -5.06
CA ASN A 16 -4.93 10.27 -4.61
C ASN A 16 -3.52 10.40 -3.99
N GLY A 17 -2.50 9.98 -4.74
CA GLY A 17 -1.10 10.07 -4.32
C GLY A 17 -0.58 11.50 -4.37
N THR A 18 0.33 11.83 -3.46
CA THR A 18 1.02 13.12 -3.42
C THR A 18 2.51 12.89 -3.17
N SER A 19 3.36 13.53 -3.97
CA SER A 19 4.81 13.46 -3.90
C SER A 19 5.40 14.88 -3.95
N GLN A 20 6.49 15.12 -3.23
CA GLN A 20 7.22 16.39 -3.32
C GLN A 20 7.90 16.57 -4.69
N THR A 21 8.27 15.48 -5.36
CA THR A 21 8.99 15.53 -6.63
C THR A 21 8.07 15.41 -7.84
N TRP A 22 6.98 14.66 -7.73
CA TRP A 22 6.04 14.40 -8.84
C TRP A 22 4.71 15.15 -8.71
N GLY A 23 4.48 15.85 -7.60
CA GLY A 23 3.20 16.50 -7.32
C GLY A 23 2.08 15.50 -7.02
N ALA A 24 0.85 15.82 -7.40
CA ALA A 24 -0.28 14.92 -7.30
C ALA A 24 -0.22 13.83 -8.38
N PHE A 25 -0.45 12.58 -8.02
CA PHE A 25 -0.47 11.43 -8.94
C PHE A 25 -1.55 10.42 -8.54
N GLY A 26 -1.83 9.47 -9.44
CA GLY A 26 -2.99 8.60 -9.29
C GLY A 26 -4.25 9.18 -9.92
N GLY A 27 -5.38 8.54 -9.67
CA GLY A 27 -6.69 8.97 -10.15
C GLY A 27 -7.59 7.79 -10.49
N THR A 28 -8.62 8.04 -11.30
CA THR A 28 -9.47 7.00 -11.89
C THR A 28 -8.97 6.52 -13.25
N SER A 29 -7.91 7.14 -13.79
CA SER A 29 -7.31 6.71 -15.06
C SER A 29 -6.56 5.39 -14.88
N GLU A 30 -6.59 4.56 -15.91
CA GLU A 30 -5.94 3.24 -15.94
C GLU A 30 -4.42 3.29 -15.77
N GLN A 31 -3.81 4.47 -15.98
CA GLN A 31 -2.36 4.69 -15.93
C GLN A 31 -1.71 4.36 -14.58
N TRP A 32 -2.47 4.42 -13.48
CA TRP A 32 -1.98 4.12 -12.13
C TRP A 32 -2.63 2.87 -11.53
N ASN A 33 -3.22 2.05 -12.39
CA ASN A 33 -3.83 0.79 -12.02
C ASN A 33 -3.02 -0.37 -12.61
N SER A 34 -2.95 -1.46 -11.87
CA SER A 34 -2.45 -2.73 -12.35
C SER A 34 -3.44 -3.81 -11.95
N SER A 35 -3.51 -4.84 -12.78
CA SER A 35 -4.46 -5.94 -12.60
C SER A 35 -3.80 -7.27 -12.84
N VAL A 36 -4.29 -8.28 -12.14
CA VAL A 36 -3.82 -9.67 -12.22
C VAL A 36 -5.04 -10.57 -12.06
N VAL A 37 -5.04 -11.70 -12.78
CA VAL A 37 -6.06 -12.74 -12.63
C VAL A 37 -6.07 -13.25 -11.19
N SER A 38 -7.26 -13.32 -10.60
CA SER A 38 -7.49 -13.77 -9.24
C SER A 38 -8.50 -14.91 -9.22
N GLN A 39 -8.22 -15.93 -8.41
CA GLN A 39 -9.18 -17.00 -8.11
C GLN A 39 -10.15 -16.63 -6.98
N TYR A 40 -9.90 -15.52 -6.26
CA TYR A 40 -10.76 -15.05 -5.19
C TYR A 40 -11.92 -14.23 -5.76
N ALA A 41 -13.10 -14.35 -5.14
CA ALA A 41 -14.29 -13.59 -5.53
C ALA A 41 -14.38 -12.22 -4.85
N ASN A 42 -13.71 -12.04 -3.71
CA ASN A 42 -13.75 -10.82 -2.92
C ASN A 42 -12.50 -10.70 -2.03
N LEU A 43 -12.41 -9.59 -1.28
CA LEU A 43 -11.29 -9.29 -0.38
C LEU A 43 -11.57 -9.67 1.09
N ASP A 44 -12.57 -10.50 1.38
CA ASP A 44 -12.96 -10.81 2.77
C ASP A 44 -11.83 -11.51 3.54
N GLY A 45 -10.94 -12.23 2.84
CA GLY A 45 -9.75 -12.87 3.42
C GLY A 45 -8.52 -11.96 3.55
N TYR A 46 -8.61 -10.69 3.16
CA TYR A 46 -7.47 -9.77 3.21
C TYR A 46 -7.14 -9.35 4.65
N SER A 47 -5.84 -9.37 4.99
CA SER A 47 -5.30 -8.87 6.26
C SER A 47 -4.22 -7.81 6.03
N PRO A 48 -4.17 -6.71 6.82
CA PRO A 48 -3.13 -5.70 6.73
C PRO A 48 -1.72 -6.25 6.99
N ALA A 49 -1.63 -7.36 7.74
CA ALA A 49 -0.37 -8.06 7.97
C ALA A 49 0.27 -8.53 6.66
N ILE A 50 -0.53 -9.01 5.69
CA ILE A 50 -0.02 -9.42 4.38
C ILE A 50 0.63 -8.24 3.66
N SER A 51 -0.03 -7.07 3.63
CA SER A 51 0.58 -5.88 3.03
C SER A 51 1.87 -5.47 3.72
N ALA A 52 1.91 -5.52 5.06
CA ALA A 52 3.13 -5.20 5.80
C ALA A 52 4.29 -6.16 5.49
N THR A 53 4.01 -7.44 5.28
CA THR A 53 5.03 -8.45 4.94
C THR A 53 5.53 -8.32 3.50
N TYR A 54 4.63 -8.11 2.54
CA TYR A 54 4.96 -8.25 1.11
C TYR A 54 5.13 -6.93 0.34
N SER A 55 4.86 -5.76 0.94
CA SER A 55 4.94 -4.46 0.24
C SER A 55 6.28 -3.74 0.38
N ARG A 56 7.36 -4.46 0.69
CA ARG A 56 8.70 -3.85 0.89
C ARG A 56 9.20 -3.16 -0.38
N VAL A 57 10.01 -2.12 -0.19
CA VAL A 57 10.66 -1.42 -1.31
C VAL A 57 11.75 -2.32 -1.88
N GLY A 58 11.55 -2.81 -3.11
CA GLY A 58 12.56 -3.63 -3.79
C GLY A 58 13.66 -2.79 -4.44
N TYR A 59 13.27 -1.82 -5.28
CA TYR A 59 14.21 -1.00 -6.04
C TYR A 59 14.70 0.20 -5.23
N ALA A 60 16.02 0.42 -5.23
CA ALA A 60 16.68 1.52 -4.50
C ALA A 60 16.29 1.59 -3.01
N ALA A 61 16.10 0.42 -2.37
CA ALA A 61 15.68 0.31 -0.97
C ALA A 61 16.61 1.07 -0.01
N ASN A 62 17.91 1.13 -0.33
CA ASN A 62 18.93 1.88 0.43
C ASN A 62 18.70 3.40 0.43
N ARG A 63 17.82 3.93 -0.43
CA ARG A 63 17.44 5.35 -0.47
C ARG A 63 16.16 5.64 0.33
N VAL A 64 15.52 4.62 0.91
CA VAL A 64 14.29 4.75 1.68
C VAL A 64 14.61 4.61 3.16
N GLN A 65 14.57 5.74 3.88
CA GLN A 65 14.79 5.76 5.33
C GLN A 65 13.67 5.08 6.10
N LYS A 66 12.42 5.28 5.68
CA LYS A 66 11.23 4.73 6.33
C LYS A 66 10.10 4.53 5.34
N PHE A 67 9.47 3.35 5.41
CA PHE A 67 8.24 3.03 4.70
C PHE A 67 7.27 2.37 5.68
N SER A 68 6.09 2.97 5.86
CA SER A 68 5.08 2.49 6.79
C SER A 68 3.68 2.43 6.19
N LEU A 69 2.93 1.41 6.60
CA LEU A 69 1.49 1.31 6.38
C LEU A 69 0.78 1.95 7.59
N LYS A 70 0.19 3.12 7.37
CA LYS A 70 -0.45 3.90 8.45
C LYS A 70 -1.87 3.47 8.75
N GLU A 71 -2.65 3.18 7.72
CA GLU A 71 -4.07 2.88 7.85
C GLU A 71 -4.55 2.01 6.69
N VAL A 72 -5.38 1.02 6.99
CA VAL A 72 -6.19 0.29 6.01
C VAL A 72 -7.66 0.64 6.21
N ARG A 73 -8.34 0.99 5.12
CA ARG A 73 -9.76 1.35 5.10
C ARG A 73 -10.53 0.31 4.28
N TYR A 74 -11.51 -0.32 4.90
CA TYR A 74 -12.38 -1.31 4.28
C TYR A 74 -13.65 -0.64 3.78
N TYR A 75 -13.99 -0.89 2.53
CA TYR A 75 -15.19 -0.34 1.90
C TYR A 75 -16.10 -1.46 1.42
N ARG A 76 -17.41 -1.27 1.57
CA ARG A 76 -18.45 -2.10 0.96
C ARG A 76 -19.45 -1.16 0.29
N ASN A 77 -19.75 -1.37 -0.99
CA ASN A 77 -20.63 -0.48 -1.77
C ASN A 77 -20.22 1.01 -1.67
N ASN A 78 -18.92 1.29 -1.71
CA ASN A 78 -18.32 2.63 -1.51
C ASN A 78 -18.54 3.27 -0.12
N GLU A 79 -19.17 2.57 0.82
CA GLU A 79 -19.28 2.99 2.21
C GLU A 79 -18.11 2.45 3.02
N LEU A 80 -17.52 3.32 3.86
CA LEU A 80 -16.46 2.92 4.79
C LEU A 80 -17.07 2.10 5.93
N ILE A 81 -16.66 0.84 6.06
CA ILE A 81 -17.19 -0.07 7.10
C ILE A 81 -16.20 -0.29 8.25
N GLN A 82 -14.90 -0.16 8.02
CA GLN A 82 -13.88 -0.39 9.05
C GLN A 82 -12.58 0.35 8.73
N ARG A 83 -11.85 0.73 9.79
CA ARG A 83 -10.47 1.22 9.74
C ARG A 83 -9.57 0.34 10.61
N ASP A 84 -8.42 -0.03 10.09
CA ASP A 84 -7.29 -0.51 10.88
C ASP A 84 -6.25 0.61 10.90
N THR A 85 -6.05 1.24 12.06
CA THR A 85 -5.13 2.37 12.27
C THR A 85 -3.81 1.94 12.92
N GLY A 86 -3.53 0.63 12.99
CA GLY A 86 -2.28 0.14 13.54
C GLY A 86 -1.14 0.42 12.58
N GLU A 87 -0.31 1.44 12.87
CA GLU A 87 0.86 1.71 12.04
C GLU A 87 1.80 0.50 12.05
N ARG A 88 2.17 0.06 10.85
CA ARG A 88 3.11 -1.04 10.63
C ARG A 88 4.30 -0.51 9.86
N ILE A 89 5.47 -0.54 10.48
CA ILE A 89 6.74 -0.22 9.82
C ILE A 89 7.08 -1.40 8.89
N VAL A 90 7.13 -1.14 7.59
CA VAL A 90 7.41 -2.16 6.57
C VAL A 90 8.92 -2.24 6.31
N GLN A 91 9.59 -1.08 6.33
CA GLN A 91 11.03 -0.94 6.22
C GLN A 91 11.48 0.33 6.97
N GLU A 92 12.59 0.24 7.68
CA GLU A 92 13.27 1.39 8.27
C GLU A 92 14.78 1.13 8.24
N THR A 93 15.56 2.11 7.77
CA THR A 93 17.02 2.02 7.81
C THR A 93 17.48 2.29 9.24
N PRO A 94 18.39 1.46 9.81
CA PRO A 94 18.94 1.72 11.13
C PRO A 94 19.56 3.10 11.20
N VAL A 95 19.30 3.83 12.29
CA VAL A 95 20.05 5.04 12.60
C VAL A 95 21.41 4.57 13.09
N GLU A 96 22.47 4.86 12.34
CA GLU A 96 23.84 4.63 12.78
C GLU A 96 24.06 5.52 14.01
N THR A 97 24.10 4.88 15.19
CA THR A 97 24.48 5.54 16.43
C THR A 97 25.99 5.61 16.41
N ASP A 98 26.51 6.81 16.19
CA ASP A 98 27.94 7.11 16.23
C ASP A 98 28.41 6.98 17.68
N GLU A 99 28.63 5.74 18.13
CA GLU A 99 29.34 5.48 19.37
C GLU A 99 30.82 5.76 19.12
N THR A 100 31.21 7.02 19.27
CA THR A 100 32.61 7.42 19.36
C THR A 100 33.13 7.01 20.74
N PRO A 101 34.19 6.17 20.84
CA PRO A 101 34.90 5.92 22.09
C PRO A 101 35.75 7.13 22.53
#